data_AF-A0A7C9KFM7-F1
#
_entry.id   AF-A0A7C9KFM7-F1
#
_cell.length_a   1.000
_cell.length_b   1.000
_cell.length_c   1.000
_cell.angle_alpha   90.00
_cell.angle_beta   90.00
_cell.angle_gamma   90.00
#
_symmetry.space_group_name_H-M   'P 1'
#
loop_
_entity.id
_entity.type
_entity.pdbx_description
1 polymer ?
#
loop_
_entity_poly.entity_id
_entity_poly.type
_entity_poly.pdbx_seq_one_letter_code
_entity_poly.pdbx_strand_id
1 'polypeptide(L)'
;MTSSTSFQPLQLVRMKDLTTMVGFSCAHINLLIGEGRFPQRLKIGERASAWLLPEIEHWAQGRWRLDTSYSPPSHEGVYLISRTVVLSMLGIQKDTLLRLIAKDAFPPGCQVGRREKRWHYNEVLGWVAKKIIERDKREEA
;
A
#
# COMPACT_ATOMS: atom_id res chain seq x y z
N MET A 1 -2.74 1.83 -33.61
CA MET A 1 -2.61 2.78 -32.49
C MET A 1 -2.37 1.95 -31.24
N THR A 2 -1.12 1.74 -30.84
CA THR A 2 -0.79 1.00 -29.61
C THR A 2 -0.86 1.98 -28.45
N SER A 3 -1.91 1.92 -27.64
CA SER A 3 -1.98 2.65 -26.37
C SER A 3 -0.79 2.23 -25.52
N SER A 4 0.12 3.16 -25.24
CA SER A 4 1.19 3.02 -24.27
C SER A 4 0.54 2.95 -22.88
N THR A 5 0.18 1.76 -22.43
CA THR A 5 -0.31 1.52 -21.06
C THR A 5 0.81 1.89 -20.09
N SER A 6 0.70 3.06 -19.47
CA SER A 6 1.61 3.49 -18.42
C SER A 6 1.35 2.64 -17.17
N PHE A 7 2.36 1.88 -16.75
CA PHE A 7 2.31 1.11 -15.51
C PHE A 7 2.31 2.08 -14.32
N GLN A 8 1.18 2.18 -13.62
CA GLN A 8 1.06 2.94 -12.38
C GLN A 8 1.06 1.95 -11.21
N PRO A 9 2.15 1.85 -10.43
CA PRO A 9 2.19 0.96 -9.28
C PRO A 9 1.19 1.42 -8.23
N LEU A 10 0.52 0.46 -7.57
CA LEU A 10 -0.32 0.74 -6.41
C LEU A 10 0.41 1.65 -5.41
N GLN A 11 -0.26 2.67 -4.87
CA GLN A 11 0.34 3.56 -3.88
C GLN A 11 -0.36 3.43 -2.53
N LEU A 12 0.44 3.45 -1.47
CA LEU A 12 0.00 3.53 -0.09
C LEU A 12 0.24 4.94 0.45
N VAL A 13 -0.81 5.54 0.99
CA VAL A 13 -0.80 6.91 1.50
C VAL A 13 -0.60 6.90 3.02
N ARG A 14 0.25 7.78 3.53
CA ARG A 14 0.49 7.95 4.96
C ARG A 14 -0.46 8.99 5.54
N MET A 15 -0.71 8.94 6.85
CA MET A 15 -1.63 9.90 7.51
C MET A 15 -1.29 11.36 7.18
N LYS A 16 0.00 11.73 7.15
CA LYS A 16 0.43 13.08 6.80
C LYS A 16 -0.06 13.50 5.41
N ASP A 17 0.18 12.65 4.41
CA ASP A 17 -0.21 12.94 3.03
C ASP A 17 -1.73 12.86 2.85
N LEU A 18 -2.38 11.95 3.59
CA LEU A 18 -3.83 11.78 3.61
C LEU A 18 -4.55 13.03 4.12
N THR A 19 -4.05 13.65 5.20
CA THR A 19 -4.61 14.91 5.71
C THR A 19 -4.51 16.05 4.70
N THR A 20 -3.43 16.09 3.92
CA THR A 20 -3.26 17.09 2.85
C THR A 20 -4.18 16.81 1.67
N MET A 21 -4.35 15.54 1.30
CA MET A 21 -5.17 15.11 0.17
C MET A 21 -6.67 15.31 0.40
N VAL A 22 -7.16 14.95 1.59
CA VAL A 22 -8.59 14.98 1.93
C VAL A 22 -9.00 16.32 2.55
N GLY A 23 -8.05 17.09 3.10
CA GLY A 23 -8.33 18.36 3.77
C GLY A 23 -8.93 18.22 5.17
N PHE A 24 -9.01 16.99 5.71
CA PHE A 24 -9.46 16.73 7.07
C PHE A 24 -8.29 16.57 8.04
N SER A 25 -8.54 16.92 9.31
CA SER A 25 -7.57 16.71 10.37
C SER A 25 -7.42 15.23 10.69
N CYS A 26 -6.26 14.84 11.23
CA CYS A 26 -6.01 13.47 11.68
C CYS A 26 -7.08 12.98 12.68
N ALA A 27 -7.54 13.86 13.58
CA ALA A 27 -8.59 13.53 14.54
C ALA A 27 -9.93 13.23 13.85
N HIS A 28 -10.32 14.05 12.86
CA HIS A 28 -11.54 13.84 12.10
C HIS A 28 -11.47 12.55 11.26
N ILE A 29 -10.33 12.26 10.63
CA ILE A 29 -10.12 11.00 9.91
C ILE A 29 -10.27 9.80 10.86
N ASN A 30 -9.65 9.84 12.05
CA ASN A 30 -9.80 8.76 13.02
C ASN A 30 -11.24 8.60 13.51
N LEU A 31 -11.99 9.69 13.65
CA LEU A 31 -13.42 9.64 13.97
C LEU A 31 -14.20 8.90 12.87
N LEU A 32 -14.03 9.30 11.62
CA LEU A 32 -14.72 8.65 10.48
C LEU A 32 -14.35 7.17 10.34
N ILE A 33 -13.10 6.80 10.65
CA ILE A 33 -12.68 5.41 10.71
C ILE A 33 -13.44 4.65 11.80
N GLY A 34 -13.58 5.24 13.00
CA GLY A 34 -14.34 4.64 14.09
C GLY A 34 -15.84 4.51 13.78
N GLU A 35 -16.39 5.43 12.99
CA GLU A 35 -17.78 5.40 12.51
C GLU A 35 -17.99 4.46 11.32
N GLY A 36 -16.94 3.82 10.78
CA GLY A 36 -17.04 2.99 9.57
C GLY A 36 -17.33 3.77 8.28
N ARG A 37 -17.17 5.11 8.31
CA ARG A 37 -17.42 6.02 7.19
C ARG A 37 -16.16 6.33 6.37
N PHE A 38 -15.04 5.68 6.70
CA PHE A 38 -13.76 5.89 6.04
C PHE A 38 -12.98 4.57 5.91
N PRO A 39 -12.16 4.41 4.85
CA PRO A 39 -11.35 3.21 4.67
C PRO A 39 -10.40 2.90 5.85
N GLN A 40 -10.30 1.62 6.17
CA GLN A 40 -9.51 1.14 7.30
C GLN A 40 -8.03 1.05 6.95
N ARG A 41 -7.18 1.35 7.95
CA ARG A 41 -5.73 1.47 7.76
C ARG A 41 -5.03 0.10 7.71
N LEU A 42 -4.10 -0.05 6.77
CA LEU A 42 -3.19 -1.20 6.68
C LEU A 42 -1.98 -1.01 7.62
N LYS A 43 -1.68 -2.03 8.41
CA LYS A 43 -0.48 -2.04 9.27
C LYS A 43 0.73 -2.58 8.49
N ILE A 44 1.60 -1.66 8.07
CA ILE A 44 2.81 -1.95 7.28
C ILE A 44 3.93 -2.47 8.18
N GLY A 45 4.08 -1.85 9.34
CA GLY A 45 5.05 -2.23 10.36
C GLY A 45 4.58 -1.85 11.74
N GLU A 46 5.44 -2.01 12.74
CA GLU A 46 5.11 -1.81 14.15
C GLU A 46 4.54 -0.40 14.44
N ARG A 47 5.18 0.63 13.89
CA ARG A 47 4.79 2.05 14.07
C ARG A 47 4.17 2.66 12.81
N ALA A 48 3.97 1.85 11.77
CA ALA A 48 3.68 2.37 10.44
C ALA A 48 2.35 1.83 9.92
N SER A 49 1.40 2.75 9.69
CA SER A 49 0.10 2.46 9.06
C SER A 49 -0.14 3.33 7.84
N ALA A 50 -0.75 2.76 6.79
CA ALA A 50 -1.02 3.43 5.53
C ALA A 50 -2.41 3.04 4.99
N TRP A 51 -2.88 3.76 3.99
CA TRP A 51 -4.15 3.50 3.30
C TRP A 51 -3.89 3.22 1.84
N LEU A 52 -4.75 2.41 1.20
CA LEU A 52 -4.70 2.20 -0.24
C LEU A 52 -5.20 3.47 -0.93
N LEU A 53 -4.35 4.09 -1.76
CA LEU A 53 -4.76 5.27 -2.53
C LEU A 53 -6.06 5.03 -3.32
N PRO A 54 -6.25 3.89 -4.02
CA PRO A 54 -7.49 3.63 -4.73
C PRO A 54 -8.73 3.57 -3.83
N GLU A 55 -8.61 3.07 -2.59
CA GLU A 55 -9.73 3.07 -1.64
C GLU A 55 -10.10 4.50 -1.23
N ILE A 56 -9.10 5.35 -0.98
CA ILE A 56 -9.31 6.76 -0.65
C ILE A 56 -9.96 7.51 -1.81
N GLU A 57 -9.50 7.28 -3.04
CA GLU A 57 -10.09 7.88 -4.24
C GLU A 57 -11.53 7.43 -4.45
N HIS A 58 -11.82 6.13 -4.32
CA HIS A 58 -13.18 5.63 -4.40
C HIS A 58 -14.08 6.21 -3.30
N TRP A 59 -13.54 6.40 -2.09
CA TRP A 59 -14.27 7.02 -0.98
C TRP A 59 -14.59 8.48 -1.26
N ALA A 60 -13.62 9.25 -1.76
CA ALA A 60 -13.81 10.65 -2.15
C ALA A 60 -14.86 10.79 -3.28
N GLN A 61 -14.97 9.78 -4.14
CA GLN A 61 -15.97 9.71 -5.21
C GLN A 61 -17.34 9.17 -4.75
N GLY A 62 -17.50 8.78 -3.48
CA GLY A 62 -18.73 8.19 -2.96
C GLY A 62 -19.03 6.77 -3.48
N ARG A 63 -18.02 6.08 -4.03
CA ARG A 63 -18.13 4.72 -4.59
C ARG A 63 -17.60 3.63 -3.66
N TRP A 64 -16.90 4.02 -2.60
CA TRP A 64 -16.35 3.08 -1.62
C TRP A 64 -17.46 2.50 -0.73
N ARG A 65 -17.30 1.23 -0.36
CA ARG A 65 -18.16 0.51 0.56
C ARG A 65 -17.30 -0.35 1.49
N LEU A 66 -17.83 -0.63 2.68
CA LEU A 66 -17.14 -1.41 3.72
C LEU A 66 -16.85 -2.85 3.26
N ASP A 67 -17.70 -3.42 2.40
CA ASP A 67 -17.58 -4.78 1.85
C ASP A 67 -16.67 -4.87 0.61
N THR A 68 -16.15 -3.73 0.13
CA THR A 68 -15.28 -3.73 -1.04
C THR A 68 -13.86 -4.14 -0.63
N SER A 69 -13.57 -5.44 -0.62
CA SER A 69 -12.20 -5.93 -0.54
C SER A 69 -11.45 -5.51 -1.82
N TYR A 70 -10.50 -4.59 -1.67
CA TYR A 70 -9.63 -4.20 -2.78
C TYR A 70 -8.72 -5.37 -3.17
N SER A 71 -8.86 -5.88 -4.38
CA SER A 71 -7.93 -6.85 -4.96
C SER A 71 -6.92 -6.10 -5.83
N PRO A 72 -5.61 -6.10 -5.49
CA PRO A 72 -4.62 -5.41 -6.28
C PRO A 72 -4.53 -5.95 -7.70
N PRO A 73 -4.33 -5.09 -8.72
CA PRO A 73 -4.16 -5.54 -10.10
C PRO A 73 -2.87 -6.36 -10.22
N SER A 74 -3.04 -7.67 -10.44
CA SER A 74 -1.94 -8.55 -10.79
C SER A 74 -1.43 -8.18 -12.18
N HIS A 75 -0.12 -8.11 -12.35
CA HIS A 75 0.45 -7.82 -13.66
C HIS A 75 0.87 -9.10 -14.35
N GLU A 76 0.39 -9.28 -15.57
CA GLU A 76 0.78 -10.37 -16.47
C GLU A 76 2.19 -10.10 -16.98
N GLY A 77 3.21 -10.43 -16.18
CA GLY A 77 4.61 -10.30 -16.58
C GLY A 77 5.60 -10.15 -15.43
N VAL A 78 6.88 -10.17 -15.80
CA VAL A 78 8.00 -9.99 -14.86
C VAL A 78 8.34 -8.51 -14.76
N TYR A 79 7.68 -7.81 -13.85
CA TYR A 79 7.95 -6.39 -13.57
C TYR A 79 8.92 -6.26 -12.41
N LEU A 80 10.16 -5.86 -12.70
CA LEU A 80 11.18 -5.59 -11.68
C LEU A 80 11.15 -4.11 -11.29
N ILE A 81 10.82 -3.84 -10.03
CA ILE A 81 10.79 -2.48 -9.48
C ILE A 81 12.04 -2.19 -8.64
N SER A 82 12.52 -0.95 -8.75
CA SER A 82 13.66 -0.49 -7.96
C SER A 82 13.26 -0.25 -6.51
N ARG A 83 14.25 -0.19 -5.61
CA ARG A 83 14.01 0.19 -4.21
C ARG A 83 13.23 1.50 -4.10
N THR A 84 13.56 2.50 -4.93
CA THR A 84 12.89 3.81 -4.88
C THR A 84 11.40 3.69 -5.17
N VAL A 85 11.03 2.86 -6.16
CA VAL A 85 9.63 2.58 -6.48
C VAL A 85 8.95 1.86 -5.33
N VAL A 86 9.58 0.85 -4.72
CA VAL A 86 9.05 0.15 -3.53
C VAL A 86 8.79 1.12 -2.38
N LEU A 87 9.74 2.01 -2.09
CA LEU A 87 9.61 2.98 -1.00
C LEU A 87 8.48 3.98 -1.25
N SER A 88 8.35 4.48 -2.48
CA SER A 88 7.24 5.35 -2.90
C SER A 88 5.91 4.62 -2.80
N MET A 89 5.82 3.43 -3.40
CA MET A 89 4.66 2.55 -3.40
C MET A 89 4.13 2.27 -1.99
N LEU A 90 5.03 2.06 -1.02
CA LEU A 90 4.64 1.76 0.35
C LEU A 90 4.50 2.99 1.25
N GLY A 91 4.94 4.17 0.78
CA GLY A 91 5.01 5.38 1.59
C GLY A 91 5.94 5.24 2.80
N ILE A 92 7.00 4.43 2.72
CA ILE A 92 7.92 4.18 3.83
C ILE A 92 9.35 4.61 3.53
N GLN A 93 10.11 4.87 4.59
CA GLN A 93 11.53 5.16 4.48
C GLN A 93 12.37 3.89 4.34
N LYS A 94 13.58 4.06 3.76
CA LYS A 94 14.55 2.98 3.52
C LYS A 94 14.84 2.15 4.77
N ASP A 95 15.05 2.78 5.93
CA ASP A 95 15.38 2.06 7.16
C ASP A 95 14.22 1.20 7.66
N THR A 96 12.97 1.63 7.39
CA THR A 96 11.79 0.82 7.68
C THR A 96 11.74 -0.41 6.78
N LEU A 97 12.00 -0.24 5.48
CA LEU A 97 12.08 -1.36 4.54
C LEU A 97 13.17 -2.36 4.95
N LEU A 98 14.37 -1.88 5.27
CA LEU A 98 15.48 -2.74 5.70
C LEU A 98 15.15 -3.49 6.99
N ARG A 99 14.47 -2.85 7.95
CA ARG A 99 14.01 -3.49 9.18
C ARG A 99 12.96 -4.56 8.92
N LEU A 100 12.05 -4.33 7.96
CA LEU A 100 11.06 -5.34 7.58
C LEU A 100 11.72 -6.55 6.94
N ILE A 101 12.70 -6.34 6.06
CA ILE A 101 13.48 -7.41 5.44
C ILE A 101 14.26 -8.19 6.52
N ALA A 102 14.91 -7.50 7.45
CA ALA A 102 15.67 -8.14 8.53
C ALA A 102 14.81 -8.96 9.51
N LYS A 103 13.50 -8.71 9.54
CA LYS A 103 12.52 -9.46 10.34
C LYS A 103 11.76 -10.52 9.51
N ASP A 104 12.20 -10.81 8.29
CA ASP A 104 11.53 -11.70 7.32
C ASP A 104 10.07 -11.31 7.05
N ALA A 105 9.72 -10.05 7.33
CA ALA A 105 8.37 -9.54 7.21
C ALA A 105 8.09 -8.96 5.82
N PHE A 106 9.12 -8.72 5.00
CA PHE A 106 9.01 -8.19 3.64
C PHE A 106 10.01 -8.90 2.70
N PRO A 107 9.67 -9.14 1.42
CA PRO A 107 10.55 -9.83 0.49
C PRO A 107 11.94 -9.17 0.39
N PRO A 108 13.05 -9.93 0.46
CA PRO A 108 14.40 -9.36 0.41
C PRO A 108 14.76 -8.74 -0.95
N GLY A 109 14.00 -9.09 -2.00
CA GLY A 109 14.26 -8.74 -3.39
C GLY A 109 15.33 -9.62 -4.02
N CYS A 110 15.46 -9.55 -5.34
CA CYS A 110 16.50 -10.21 -6.10
C CYS A 110 17.70 -9.27 -6.31
N GLN A 111 18.90 -9.83 -6.23
CA GLN A 111 20.13 -9.15 -6.55
C GLN A 111 20.37 -9.27 -8.07
N VAL A 112 20.20 -8.18 -8.80
CA VAL A 112 20.30 -8.18 -10.29
C VAL A 112 21.72 -7.80 -10.75
N GLY A 113 22.47 -7.08 -9.92
CA GLY A 113 23.86 -6.70 -10.21
C GLY A 113 24.72 -6.53 -8.96
N ARG A 114 25.92 -5.95 -9.11
CA ARG A 114 26.90 -5.81 -8.01
C ARG A 114 26.34 -5.14 -6.74
N ARG A 115 25.43 -4.17 -6.89
CA ARG A 115 24.78 -3.46 -5.76
C ARG A 115 23.29 -3.18 -5.98
N GLU A 116 22.74 -3.60 -7.11
CA GLU A 116 21.36 -3.28 -7.49
C GLU A 116 20.41 -4.37 -7.01
N LYS A 117 19.58 -4.00 -6.04
CA LYS A 117 18.44 -4.82 -5.59
C LYS A 117 17.19 -4.38 -6.32
N ARG A 118 16.48 -5.35 -6.89
CA ARG A 118 15.15 -5.16 -7.49
C ARG A 118 14.16 -6.11 -6.84
N TRP A 119 12.89 -5.77 -6.93
CA TRP A 119 11.80 -6.61 -6.42
C TRP A 119 10.88 -6.98 -7.57
N HIS A 120 10.36 -8.20 -7.60
CA HIS A 120 9.25 -8.48 -8.47
C HIS A 120 8.01 -7.76 -7.93
N TYR A 121 7.33 -7.01 -8.79
CA TYR A 121 6.14 -6.26 -8.43
C TYR A 121 5.07 -7.16 -7.81
N ASN A 122 4.87 -8.36 -8.39
CA ASN A 122 3.91 -9.34 -7.88
C ASN A 122 4.28 -9.88 -6.48
N GLU A 123 5.56 -9.95 -6.11
CA GLU A 123 5.95 -10.31 -4.73
C GLU A 123 5.59 -9.20 -3.74
N VAL A 124 5.84 -7.94 -4.12
CA VAL A 124 5.47 -6.78 -3.29
C VAL A 124 3.95 -6.66 -3.18
N LEU A 125 3.22 -6.88 -4.27
CA LEU A 125 1.76 -6.95 -4.24
C LEU A 125 1.23 -8.11 -3.42
N GLY A 126 1.82 -9.30 -3.51
CA GLY A 126 1.44 -10.44 -2.68
C GLY A 126 1.60 -10.11 -1.20
N TRP A 127 2.65 -9.37 -0.84
CA TRP A 127 2.81 -8.84 0.51
C TRP A 127 1.72 -7.83 0.88
N VAL A 128 1.38 -6.88 0.01
CA VAL A 128 0.29 -5.92 0.27
C VAL A 128 -1.05 -6.63 0.40
N ALA A 129 -1.36 -7.58 -0.49
CA ALA A 129 -2.59 -8.38 -0.44
C ALA A 129 -2.71 -9.15 0.88
N LYS A 130 -1.60 -9.72 1.37
CA LYS A 130 -1.55 -10.32 2.71
C LYS A 130 -1.91 -9.31 3.80
N LYS A 131 -1.44 -8.06 3.71
CA LYS A 131 -1.80 -7.00 4.67
C LYS A 131 -3.26 -6.59 4.61
N ILE A 132 -3.87 -6.61 3.43
CA ILE A 132 -5.31 -6.37 3.26
C ILE A 132 -6.09 -7.48 3.97
N ILE A 133 -5.76 -8.74 3.72
CA ILE A 133 -6.41 -9.88 4.39
C ILE A 133 -6.21 -9.83 5.91
N GLU A 134 -5.02 -9.48 6.40
CA GLU A 134 -4.75 -9.32 7.84
C GLU A 134 -5.60 -8.20 8.47
N ARG A 135 -5.85 -7.11 7.74
CA ARG A 135 -6.73 -6.01 8.17
C ARG A 135 -8.18 -6.50 8.24
N ASP A 136 -8.68 -7.05 7.15
CA ASP A 136 -10.08 -7.45 7.01
C ASP A 136 -10.45 -8.51 8.07
N LYS A 137 -9.57 -9.49 8.33
CA LYS A 137 -9.74 -10.48 9.41
C LYS A 137 -9.80 -9.87 10.82
N ARG A 138 -9.18 -8.71 11.04
CA ARG A 138 -9.17 -8.06 12.37
C ARG A 138 -10.49 -7.33 12.65
N GLU A 139 -11.26 -7.00 11.62
CA GLU A 139 -12.57 -6.36 11.77
C GLU A 139 -13.66 -7.37 12.15
N GLU A 140 -13.46 -8.65 11.86
CA GLU A 140 -14.39 -9.74 12.18
C GLU A 140 -14.22 -10.32 13.62
N ALA A 141 -13.20 -9.89 14.36
CA ALA A 141 -12.80 -10.45 15.67
C ALA A 141 -12.99 -9.47 16.83
#